data_AF-A0A8H5ZL19-F1
#
_entry.id   AF-A0A8H5ZL19-F1
#
_cell.length_a   1.000
_cell.length_b   1.000
_cell.length_c   1.000
_cell.angle_alpha   90.00
_cell.angle_beta   90.00
_cell.angle_gamma   90.00
#
_symmetry.space_group_name_H-M   'P 1'
#
loop_
_entity.id
_entity.type
_entity.pdbx_description
1 polymer ?
#
loop_
_entity_poly.entity_id
_entity_poly.type
_entity_poly.pdbx_seq_one_letter_code
_entity_poly.pdbx_strand_id
1 'polypeptide(L)'
;MSLLRPTCASLARRLCATQPHPRQASTSPLLALVQRHRESRPQCRFFACTSHYRARVIDTPQNPAIPQSRKRTVRIGPLPEGPVSEATIHRIFGRKLSPQDGNNVLRILHHRRTAGSLADYGVDNLGKQYTHVSRETALKGLEWLRAKYPIDEARAAEEWAEKEANRIAYELWLADPETESKYKDPARAFREQMEKEEQERIRQEAENQKIGILHAGKSQFELNIEEKRRARLEEIARKAEEKEQKEREMEEKLASGEWVRTPTGTQLMKPGQTTYIDVFGREQVSRRKEEMEKYNKAAQVTDAKTPEELLAQTTLSERLTPMTIFVLITLALSWAFAHYYTPPSPSYRLFPDLSPTTATIGALVVANCVVAIGWRIMPLWPLMTRYFMHVPGYPRAIQSVTNVFSHIQYEHLLANMMMLCLVGPVCCDLVGRGVFMGTYMSAGALGTLASLYWANLGRGNITAHSVGASAAIWGISALYCLLTDQEKIRIPLLKDQEVAFWPKMLFAAFVVLEIHSAMRKKTTMDHASHFGGMAVGMATAGYLRATGFRERRVAVGAEQQGVQAWAGTPEKVVDVGAIAREGMKEVKQSFGGSGK
;
A
#
# COMPACT_ATOMS: atom_id res chain seq x y z
N MET A 1 71.70 47.75 -33.06
CA MET A 1 71.20 48.75 -32.10
C MET A 1 70.17 48.04 -31.23
N SER A 2 70.40 47.86 -29.91
CA SER A 2 70.24 48.87 -28.84
C SER A 2 68.77 49.12 -28.49
N LEU A 3 68.29 49.07 -27.24
CA LEU A 3 68.88 48.71 -25.93
C LEU A 3 67.73 48.35 -24.93
N LEU A 4 68.04 47.48 -23.97
CA LEU A 4 67.63 47.48 -22.54
C LEU A 4 66.17 47.73 -22.06
N ARG A 5 65.62 46.66 -21.46
CA ARG A 5 64.88 46.59 -20.16
C ARG A 5 65.66 47.29 -19.01
N PRO A 6 65.07 47.72 -17.86
CA PRO A 6 64.39 46.86 -16.85
C PRO A 6 63.23 47.60 -16.11
N THR A 7 62.59 47.19 -15.00
CA THR A 7 62.65 46.16 -13.92
C THR A 7 61.19 45.74 -13.58
N CYS A 8 60.79 44.70 -12.84
CA CYS A 8 61.40 43.55 -12.12
C CYS A 8 60.31 42.41 -12.10
N ALA A 9 60.52 41.10 -11.85
CA ALA A 9 60.90 40.37 -10.62
C ALA A 9 59.99 40.68 -9.40
N SER A 10 59.23 39.77 -8.79
CA SER A 10 59.29 38.29 -8.65
C SER A 10 57.90 37.77 -8.21
N LEU A 11 57.54 36.48 -8.04
CA LEU A 11 58.31 35.25 -7.80
C LEU A 11 57.45 33.99 -8.16
N ALA A 12 58.08 32.90 -8.65
CA ALA A 12 57.59 31.49 -8.77
C ALA A 12 56.20 31.21 -9.41
N ARG A 13 56.00 30.42 -10.49
CA ARG A 13 56.72 29.32 -11.16
C ARG A 13 56.75 27.95 -10.41
N ARG A 14 55.68 27.16 -10.60
CA ARG A 14 55.52 25.67 -10.56
C ARG A 14 54.04 25.42 -10.96
N LEU A 15 53.63 24.52 -11.85
CA LEU A 15 54.19 23.28 -12.40
C LEU A 15 54.02 23.20 -13.94
N CYS A 16 54.80 22.34 -14.60
CA CYS A 16 54.70 22.09 -16.04
C CYS A 16 53.81 20.87 -16.38
N ALA A 17 53.22 20.93 -17.57
CA ALA A 17 53.01 19.83 -18.53
C ALA A 17 52.39 18.49 -18.05
N THR A 18 51.15 18.26 -18.48
CA THR A 18 50.70 16.95 -18.98
C THR A 18 49.92 17.14 -20.28
N GLN A 19 50.23 16.33 -21.31
CA GLN A 19 49.46 16.30 -22.55
C GLN A 19 48.15 15.52 -22.33
N PRO A 20 47.04 15.88 -23.00
CA PRO A 20 45.82 15.10 -22.94
C PRO A 20 45.90 13.87 -23.85
N HIS A 21 45.96 12.68 -23.27
CA HIS A 21 45.62 11.46 -24.00
C HIS A 21 44.09 11.40 -24.24
N PRO A 22 43.63 11.01 -25.43
CA PRO A 22 42.21 10.90 -25.73
C PRO A 22 41.60 9.68 -25.03
N ARG A 23 40.82 9.91 -23.97
CA ARG A 23 39.98 8.86 -23.36
C ARG A 23 38.75 8.59 -24.23
N GLN A 24 38.84 7.60 -25.11
CA GLN A 24 37.65 6.92 -25.63
C GLN A 24 37.08 5.97 -24.57
N ALA A 25 35.86 6.25 -24.11
CA ALA A 25 34.80 5.28 -23.74
C ALA A 25 33.76 6.00 -22.87
N SER A 26 32.50 6.07 -23.34
CA SER A 26 31.41 6.68 -22.59
C SER A 26 30.96 5.79 -21.43
N THR A 27 30.95 6.31 -20.20
CA THR A 27 30.16 5.73 -19.12
C THR A 27 28.67 5.85 -19.47
N SER A 28 27.88 4.80 -19.24
CA SER A 28 26.44 4.87 -19.51
C SER A 28 25.76 5.83 -18.52
N PRO A 29 24.80 6.66 -18.97
CA PRO A 29 24.19 7.69 -18.12
C PRO A 29 23.46 7.10 -16.90
N LEU A 30 22.97 5.85 -17.01
CA LEU A 30 22.35 5.12 -15.90
C LEU A 30 23.35 4.77 -14.78
N LEU A 31 24.59 4.37 -15.10
CA LEU A 31 25.59 4.05 -14.09
C LEU A 31 26.02 5.31 -13.32
N ALA A 32 26.20 6.43 -14.02
CA ALA A 32 26.49 7.72 -13.40
C ALA A 32 25.37 8.18 -12.46
N LEU A 33 24.10 7.95 -12.83
CA LEU A 33 22.93 8.28 -12.01
C LEU A 33 22.86 7.44 -10.73
N VAL A 34 23.14 6.13 -10.82
CA VAL A 34 23.12 5.24 -9.64
C VAL A 34 24.32 5.50 -8.71
N GLN A 35 25.51 5.78 -9.25
CA GLN A 35 26.67 6.19 -8.45
C GLN A 35 26.38 7.49 -7.67
N ARG A 36 25.87 8.52 -8.35
CA ARG A 36 25.49 9.80 -7.73
C ARG A 36 24.39 9.65 -6.67
N HIS A 37 23.48 8.69 -6.83
CA HIS A 37 22.44 8.39 -5.84
C HIS A 37 22.98 7.57 -4.64
N ARG A 38 24.08 6.80 -4.81
CA ARG A 38 24.72 6.04 -3.71
C ARG A 38 25.37 6.99 -2.69
N GLU A 39 25.96 8.09 -3.16
CA GLU A 39 26.55 9.16 -2.33
C GLU A 39 25.50 9.97 -1.54
N SER A 40 24.25 10.03 -2.02
CA SER A 40 23.23 10.97 -1.51
C SER A 40 22.15 10.34 -0.64
N ARG A 41 22.36 9.18 -0.01
CA ARG A 41 21.32 8.48 0.77
C ARG A 41 21.04 9.16 2.12
N PRO A 42 19.85 9.74 2.36
CA PRO A 42 19.43 10.12 3.70
C PRO A 42 19.14 8.88 4.55
N GLN A 43 19.28 9.00 5.87
CA GLN A 43 18.94 7.94 6.82
C GLN A 43 17.42 7.70 6.85
N CYS A 44 16.94 6.64 6.22
CA CYS A 44 15.54 6.23 6.34
C CYS A 44 15.23 5.81 7.77
N ARG A 45 14.21 6.42 8.40
CA ARG A 45 13.65 5.96 9.67
C ARG A 45 12.91 4.65 9.46
N PHE A 46 13.02 3.73 10.42
CA PHE A 46 12.26 2.48 10.41
C PHE A 46 10.75 2.74 10.50
N PHE A 47 9.96 2.04 9.69
CA PHE A 47 8.51 1.99 9.86
C PHE A 47 8.18 1.25 11.16
N ALA A 48 7.73 1.99 12.17
CA ALA A 48 7.23 1.39 13.41
C ALA A 48 5.84 0.77 13.18
N CYS A 49 5.66 -0.48 13.61
CA CYS A 49 4.34 -1.13 13.58
C CYS A 49 3.38 -0.41 14.53
N THR A 50 2.28 0.13 14.01
CA THR A 50 1.17 0.65 14.82
C THR A 50 0.41 -0.51 15.47
N SER A 51 0.13 -0.41 16.77
CA SER A 51 -0.66 -1.43 17.49
C SER A 51 -2.12 -1.44 17.03
N HIS A 52 -2.67 -2.62 16.74
CA HIS A 52 -4.09 -2.78 16.48
C HIS A 52 -4.92 -2.55 17.74
N TYR A 53 -5.66 -1.44 17.78
CA TYR A 53 -6.71 -1.23 18.78
C TYR A 53 -7.96 -2.03 18.39
N ARG A 54 -8.45 -2.89 19.29
CA ARG A 54 -9.80 -3.47 19.19
C ARG A 54 -10.78 -2.55 19.90
N ALA A 55 -11.79 -2.06 19.18
CA ALA A 55 -12.95 -1.43 19.80
C ALA A 55 -13.74 -2.46 20.62
N ARG A 56 -14.18 -2.07 21.82
CA ARG A 56 -15.07 -2.88 22.66
C ARG A 56 -16.50 -2.40 22.42
N VAL A 57 -17.39 -3.29 21.99
CA VAL A 57 -18.82 -2.99 21.88
C VAL A 57 -19.35 -2.70 23.29
N ILE A 58 -20.10 -1.61 23.43
CA ILE A 58 -20.84 -1.25 24.63
C ILE A 58 -22.30 -1.46 24.28
N ASP A 59 -22.97 -2.40 24.96
CA ASP A 59 -24.37 -2.69 24.71
C ASP A 59 -25.25 -1.49 25.06
N THR A 60 -26.20 -1.16 24.19
CA THR A 60 -27.17 -0.08 24.42
C THR A 60 -28.13 -0.43 25.55
N PRO A 61 -28.37 0.46 26.53
CA PRO A 61 -29.26 0.17 27.65
C PRO A 61 -30.70 -0.09 27.18
N GLN A 62 -31.30 -1.15 27.71
CA GLN A 62 -32.59 -1.71 27.25
C GLN A 62 -33.83 -0.84 27.52
N ASN A 63 -33.69 0.33 28.16
CA ASN A 63 -34.84 1.16 28.50
C ASN A 63 -34.48 2.65 28.42
N PRO A 64 -34.89 3.39 27.36
CA PRO A 64 -34.65 4.81 27.24
C PRO A 64 -35.60 5.56 28.18
N ALA A 65 -35.13 5.91 29.37
CA ALA A 65 -35.85 6.84 30.23
C ALA A 65 -36.02 8.18 29.49
N ILE A 66 -37.27 8.58 29.23
CA ILE A 66 -37.58 9.89 28.65
C ILE A 66 -36.88 10.95 29.49
N PRO A 67 -35.93 11.72 28.92
CA PRO A 67 -35.14 12.64 29.72
C PRO A 67 -36.05 13.76 30.20
N GLN A 68 -36.42 13.75 31.49
CA GLN A 68 -37.03 14.90 32.15
C GLN A 68 -36.19 16.13 31.80
N SER A 69 -36.82 17.11 31.16
CA SER A 69 -36.12 18.28 30.62
C SER A 69 -35.39 18.99 31.76
N ARG A 70 -34.06 18.81 31.80
CA ARG A 70 -33.22 19.41 32.83
C ARG A 70 -33.36 20.91 32.72
N LYS A 71 -34.08 21.53 33.67
CA LYS A 71 -34.27 22.98 33.75
C LYS A 71 -32.90 23.65 33.66
N ARG A 72 -32.59 24.22 32.49
CA ARG A 72 -31.26 24.70 32.14
C ARG A 72 -30.91 25.87 33.04
N THR A 73 -29.86 25.73 33.86
CA THR A 73 -29.37 26.82 34.68
C THR A 73 -28.76 27.90 33.78
N VAL A 74 -29.49 29.01 33.64
CA VAL A 74 -29.04 30.17 32.86
C VAL A 74 -27.80 30.77 33.54
N ARG A 75 -26.68 30.81 32.82
CA ARG A 75 -25.42 31.39 33.32
C ARG A 75 -25.43 32.91 33.11
N ILE A 76 -25.66 33.65 34.18
CA ILE A 76 -25.71 35.12 34.16
C ILE A 76 -24.28 35.68 34.21
N GLY A 77 -23.90 36.42 33.15
CA GLY A 77 -22.56 37.02 33.02
C GLY A 77 -22.24 38.12 34.05
N PRO A 78 -21.00 38.61 34.09
CA PRO A 78 -20.65 39.87 34.77
C PRO A 78 -21.20 41.09 34.00
N LEU A 79 -21.17 42.26 34.64
CA LEU A 79 -21.40 43.53 33.94
C LEU A 79 -20.18 43.91 33.07
N PRO A 80 -20.34 44.70 32.00
CA PRO A 80 -19.25 45.02 31.06
C PRO A 80 -18.01 45.66 31.70
N GLU A 81 -18.19 46.55 32.68
CA GLU A 81 -17.10 47.21 33.42
C GLU A 81 -16.74 46.50 34.75
N GLY A 82 -17.24 45.29 34.99
CA GLY A 82 -17.05 44.57 36.25
C GLY A 82 -18.02 45.00 37.37
N PRO A 83 -17.74 44.64 38.64
CA PRO A 83 -18.62 44.95 39.77
C PRO A 83 -18.62 46.46 40.07
N VAL A 84 -19.82 47.00 40.31
CA VAL A 84 -20.04 48.40 40.64
C VAL A 84 -19.57 48.68 42.08
N SER A 85 -18.98 49.86 42.30
CA SER A 85 -18.47 50.28 43.61
C SER A 85 -19.59 50.51 44.65
N GLU A 86 -19.30 50.19 45.91
CA GLU A 86 -20.24 50.29 47.05
C GLU A 86 -20.93 51.66 47.15
N ALA A 87 -20.16 52.75 47.03
CA ALA A 87 -20.70 54.11 47.04
C ALA A 87 -21.73 54.37 45.91
N THR A 88 -21.52 53.76 44.74
CA THR A 88 -22.44 53.88 43.60
C THR A 88 -23.69 53.03 43.82
N ILE A 89 -23.56 51.84 44.41
CA ILE A 89 -24.71 50.96 44.73
C ILE A 89 -25.60 51.60 45.79
N HIS A 90 -25.02 52.19 46.83
CA HIS A 90 -25.77 52.95 47.83
C HIS A 90 -26.43 54.21 47.26
N ARG A 91 -25.90 54.80 46.18
CA ARG A 91 -26.58 55.89 45.46
C ARG A 91 -27.78 55.41 44.64
N ILE A 92 -27.75 54.19 44.11
CA ILE A 92 -28.83 53.62 43.27
C ILE A 92 -29.95 53.02 44.13
N PHE A 93 -29.60 52.18 45.11
CA PHE A 93 -30.55 51.38 45.90
C PHE A 93 -30.69 51.84 47.37
N GLY A 94 -29.92 52.84 47.79
CA GLY A 94 -29.86 53.27 49.19
C GLY A 94 -29.07 52.31 50.09
N ARG A 95 -29.16 52.50 51.41
CA ARG A 95 -28.58 51.59 52.43
C ARG A 95 -29.45 50.34 52.70
N LYS A 96 -30.47 50.07 51.86
CA LYS A 96 -31.44 48.98 52.06
C LYS A 96 -30.99 47.63 51.47
N LEU A 97 -30.05 47.61 50.52
CA LEU A 97 -29.45 46.39 49.97
C LEU A 97 -27.97 46.31 50.34
N SER A 98 -27.45 45.08 50.41
CA SER A 98 -26.00 44.86 50.49
C SER A 98 -25.32 45.23 49.15
N PRO A 99 -24.03 45.63 49.16
CA PRO A 99 -23.28 45.90 47.94
C PRO A 99 -23.15 44.68 47.01
N GLN A 100 -23.22 43.46 47.56
CA GLN A 100 -23.15 42.22 46.77
C GLN A 100 -24.49 41.92 46.09
N ASP A 101 -25.61 42.06 46.81
CA ASP A 101 -26.95 41.85 46.26
C ASP A 101 -27.29 42.89 45.20
N GLY A 102 -26.97 44.17 45.44
CA GLY A 102 -27.15 45.23 44.45
C GLY A 102 -26.38 44.96 43.14
N ASN A 103 -25.15 44.45 43.22
CA ASN A 103 -24.39 44.02 42.06
C ASN A 103 -25.03 42.82 41.33
N ASN A 104 -25.55 41.83 42.05
CA ASN A 104 -26.22 40.68 41.45
C ASN A 104 -27.56 41.06 40.79
N VAL A 105 -28.36 41.93 41.42
CA VAL A 105 -29.59 42.47 40.82
C VAL A 105 -29.29 43.21 39.52
N LEU A 106 -28.26 44.08 39.50
CA LEU A 106 -27.83 44.76 38.27
C LEU A 106 -27.38 43.77 37.18
N ARG A 107 -26.66 42.69 37.53
CA ARG A 107 -26.28 41.64 36.57
C ARG A 107 -27.49 40.91 35.98
N ILE A 108 -28.48 40.54 36.81
CA ILE A 108 -29.70 39.87 36.36
C ILE A 108 -30.50 40.77 35.42
N LEU A 109 -30.71 42.03 35.80
CA LEU A 109 -31.43 43.02 34.99
C LEU A 109 -30.70 43.31 33.67
N HIS A 110 -29.38 43.53 33.71
CA HIS A 110 -28.60 43.75 32.50
C HIS A 110 -28.64 42.54 31.55
N HIS A 111 -28.52 41.32 32.08
CA HIS A 111 -28.64 40.10 31.28
C HIS A 111 -30.02 39.99 30.59
N ARG A 112 -31.12 40.28 31.30
CA ARG A 112 -32.47 40.31 30.72
C ARG A 112 -32.63 41.34 29.59
N ARG A 113 -32.04 42.53 29.73
CA ARG A 113 -32.00 43.55 28.66
C ARG A 113 -31.24 43.04 27.44
N THR A 114 -30.06 42.44 27.63
CA THR A 114 -29.24 41.92 26.53
C THR A 114 -29.83 40.68 25.85
N ALA A 115 -30.62 39.89 26.57
CA ALA A 115 -31.20 38.64 26.08
C ALA A 115 -32.66 38.79 25.60
N GLY A 116 -33.28 39.96 25.74
CA GLY A 116 -34.69 40.21 25.39
C GLY A 116 -35.73 39.73 26.40
N SER A 117 -35.36 38.80 27.29
CA SER A 117 -36.26 38.18 28.28
C SER A 117 -36.78 39.10 29.39
N LEU A 118 -36.50 40.41 29.31
CA LEU A 118 -37.09 41.42 30.19
C LEU A 118 -38.62 41.57 29.97
N ALA A 119 -39.10 41.39 28.74
CA ALA A 119 -40.53 41.49 28.42
C ALA A 119 -41.35 40.35 29.04
N ASP A 120 -40.76 39.15 29.09
CA ASP A 120 -41.39 37.91 29.58
C ASP A 120 -41.30 37.80 31.12
N TYR A 121 -40.08 37.89 31.70
CA TYR A 121 -39.91 37.75 33.15
C TYR A 121 -40.12 39.03 33.97
N GLY A 122 -40.14 40.20 33.32
CA GLY A 122 -40.24 41.50 34.00
C GLY A 122 -39.04 41.84 34.90
N VAL A 123 -39.18 42.95 35.64
CA VAL A 123 -38.22 43.44 36.63
C VAL A 123 -38.30 42.73 37.99
N ASP A 124 -39.44 42.12 38.31
CA ASP A 124 -39.78 41.67 39.67
C ASP A 124 -39.30 40.24 39.97
N ASN A 125 -39.26 39.37 38.96
CA ASN A 125 -38.94 37.95 39.13
C ASN A 125 -37.44 37.68 39.25
N LEU A 126 -36.72 38.34 40.17
CA LEU A 126 -35.26 38.24 40.33
C LEU A 126 -34.80 36.88 40.90
N GLY A 127 -35.73 36.04 41.37
CA GLY A 127 -35.49 34.70 41.89
C GLY A 127 -35.72 34.60 43.40
N LYS A 128 -35.85 33.37 43.93
CA LYS A 128 -36.25 33.09 45.33
C LYS A 128 -35.37 33.76 46.40
N GLN A 129 -34.15 34.17 46.06
CA GLN A 129 -33.19 34.82 46.97
C GLN A 129 -33.40 36.34 47.09
N TYR A 130 -34.05 36.98 46.11
CA TYR A 130 -34.16 38.43 45.99
C TYR A 130 -35.62 38.93 46.16
N THR A 131 -36.48 38.14 46.80
CA THR A 131 -37.89 38.49 47.08
C THR A 131 -38.06 39.72 47.99
N HIS A 132 -36.99 40.13 48.69
CA HIS A 132 -36.93 41.33 49.51
C HIS A 132 -36.68 42.63 48.69
N VAL A 133 -36.39 42.52 47.40
CA VAL A 133 -36.15 43.67 46.51
C VAL A 133 -37.48 44.12 45.90
N SER A 134 -37.93 45.33 46.22
CA SER A 134 -39.18 45.86 45.66
C SER A 134 -39.05 46.21 44.16
N ARG A 135 -40.17 46.16 43.44
CA ARG A 135 -40.28 46.60 42.04
C ARG A 135 -39.67 47.97 41.79
N GLU A 136 -39.99 48.94 42.65
CA GLU A 136 -39.46 50.31 42.58
C GLU A 136 -37.93 50.35 42.75
N THR A 137 -37.38 49.48 43.59
CA THR A 137 -35.92 49.35 43.80
C THR A 137 -35.27 48.77 42.55
N ALA A 138 -35.87 47.73 41.94
CA ALA A 138 -35.39 47.15 40.69
C ALA A 138 -35.48 48.12 39.51
N LEU A 139 -36.54 48.93 39.43
CA LEU A 139 -36.71 49.97 38.40
C LEU A 139 -35.61 51.04 38.46
N LYS A 140 -35.23 51.52 39.64
CA LYS A 140 -34.09 52.46 39.80
C LYS A 140 -32.76 51.86 39.32
N GLY A 141 -32.56 50.56 39.57
CA GLY A 141 -31.44 49.80 38.99
C GLY A 141 -31.50 49.71 37.46
N LEU A 142 -32.69 49.49 36.91
CA LEU A 142 -32.92 49.42 35.46
C LEU A 142 -32.70 50.78 34.76
N GLU A 143 -33.20 51.87 35.34
CA GLU A 143 -32.99 53.24 34.85
C GLU A 143 -31.50 53.60 34.83
N TRP A 144 -30.77 53.29 35.91
CA TRP A 144 -29.33 53.48 35.94
C TRP A 144 -28.61 52.65 34.87
N LEU A 145 -29.01 51.39 34.66
CA LEU A 145 -28.47 50.55 33.59
C LEU A 145 -28.78 51.09 32.19
N ARG A 146 -29.96 51.70 31.97
CA ARG A 146 -30.34 52.34 30.70
C ARG A 146 -29.50 53.58 30.42
N ALA A 147 -29.26 54.42 31.44
CA ALA A 147 -28.42 55.61 31.33
C ALA A 147 -26.93 55.27 31.13
N LYS A 148 -26.42 54.21 31.79
CA LYS A 148 -25.01 53.79 31.71
C LYS A 148 -24.69 52.90 30.50
N TYR A 149 -25.63 52.06 30.08
CA TYR A 149 -25.50 51.12 28.97
C TYR A 149 -26.72 51.21 28.04
N PRO A 150 -26.71 52.10 27.03
CA PRO A 150 -27.75 52.19 26.03
C PRO A 150 -27.74 50.94 25.13
N ILE A 151 -28.87 50.24 25.08
CA ILE A 151 -29.09 49.02 24.31
C ILE A 151 -30.50 49.12 23.73
N ASP A 152 -30.68 48.65 22.50
CA ASP A 152 -31.99 48.46 21.88
C ASP A 152 -32.70 47.25 22.53
N GLU A 153 -33.48 47.53 23.56
CA GLU A 153 -34.27 46.53 24.29
C GLU A 153 -35.43 45.98 23.45
N ALA A 154 -35.90 46.72 22.43
CA ALA A 154 -37.02 46.29 21.58
C ALA A 154 -36.57 45.19 20.62
N ARG A 155 -35.47 45.40 19.89
CA ARG A 155 -34.89 44.35 19.01
C ARG A 155 -34.47 43.11 19.79
N ALA A 156 -33.92 43.29 21.01
CA ALA A 156 -33.58 42.16 21.86
C ALA A 156 -34.83 41.33 22.24
N ALA A 157 -35.95 41.99 22.57
CA ALA A 157 -37.21 41.33 22.91
C ALA A 157 -37.84 40.60 21.70
N GLU A 158 -37.74 41.17 20.49
CA GLU A 158 -38.15 40.52 19.23
C GLU A 158 -37.34 39.24 18.98
N GLU A 159 -36.01 39.33 19.05
CA GLU A 159 -35.10 38.19 18.97
C GLU A 159 -35.36 37.10 20.03
N TRP A 160 -35.90 37.45 21.19
CA TRP A 160 -36.31 36.50 22.24
C TRP A 160 -37.63 35.82 21.88
N ALA A 161 -38.62 36.61 21.43
CA ALA A 161 -39.91 36.10 20.99
C ALA A 161 -39.79 35.11 19.83
N GLU A 162 -38.94 35.40 18.82
CA GLU A 162 -38.65 34.45 17.74
C GLU A 162 -38.05 33.13 18.27
N LYS A 163 -37.04 33.20 19.14
CA LYS A 163 -36.36 32.01 19.68
C LYS A 163 -37.31 31.15 20.51
N GLU A 164 -38.18 31.78 21.28
CA GLU A 164 -39.18 31.09 22.10
C GLU A 164 -40.30 30.50 21.25
N ALA A 165 -40.80 31.21 20.23
CA ALA A 165 -41.77 30.68 19.27
C ALA A 165 -41.23 29.46 18.51
N ASN A 166 -39.98 29.51 18.04
CA ASN A 166 -39.31 28.35 17.41
C ASN A 166 -39.16 27.18 18.40
N ARG A 167 -38.90 27.45 19.69
CA ARG A 167 -38.81 26.41 20.72
C ARG A 167 -40.16 25.74 20.97
N ILE A 168 -41.22 26.54 21.09
CA ILE A 168 -42.59 26.05 21.28
C ILE A 168 -43.06 25.24 20.08
N ALA A 169 -42.78 25.69 18.85
CA ALA A 169 -43.09 24.94 17.64
C ALA A 169 -42.38 23.58 17.59
N TYR A 170 -41.10 23.52 18.00
CA TYR A 170 -40.35 22.27 18.09
C TYR A 170 -40.83 21.34 19.23
N GLU A 171 -41.20 21.90 20.39
CA GLU A 171 -41.79 21.15 21.50
C GLU A 171 -43.18 20.60 21.15
N LEU A 172 -43.99 21.36 20.40
CA LEU A 172 -45.28 20.91 19.87
C LEU A 172 -45.12 19.81 18.82
N TRP A 173 -44.14 19.94 17.92
CA TRP A 173 -43.80 18.91 16.93
C TRP A 173 -43.34 17.59 17.57
N LEU A 174 -42.53 17.65 18.64
CA LEU A 174 -42.13 16.47 19.42
C LEU A 174 -43.28 15.83 20.21
N ALA A 175 -44.38 16.55 20.44
CA ALA A 175 -45.51 16.08 21.24
C ALA A 175 -46.67 15.50 20.39
N ASP A 176 -46.58 15.59 19.06
CA ASP A 176 -47.62 15.09 18.14
C ASP A 176 -47.52 13.56 17.97
N PRO A 177 -48.51 12.78 18.43
CA PRO A 177 -48.46 11.32 18.38
C PRO A 177 -48.51 10.74 16.96
N GLU A 178 -48.89 11.50 15.93
CA GLU A 178 -48.84 11.02 14.54
C GLU A 178 -47.40 11.02 13.95
N THR A 179 -46.45 11.67 14.65
CA THR A 179 -45.04 11.77 14.20
C THR A 179 -44.18 10.54 14.53
N GLU A 180 -44.69 9.53 15.25
CA GLU A 180 -43.96 8.26 15.45
C GLU A 180 -43.75 7.46 14.15
N SER A 181 -44.39 7.86 13.04
CA SER A 181 -44.15 7.23 11.75
C SER A 181 -42.74 7.52 11.21
N LYS A 182 -41.97 6.44 11.01
CA LYS A 182 -40.57 6.32 10.57
C LYS A 182 -40.12 7.14 9.33
N TYR A 183 -41.00 7.92 8.69
CA TYR A 183 -40.82 8.49 7.34
C TYR A 183 -41.10 9.99 7.17
N LYS A 184 -41.14 10.79 8.25
CA LYS A 184 -41.19 12.26 8.16
C LYS A 184 -40.03 12.95 8.88
N ASP A 185 -39.00 13.32 8.11
CA ASP A 185 -37.95 14.25 8.55
C ASP A 185 -38.59 15.62 8.88
N PRO A 186 -38.26 16.28 10.01
CA PRO A 186 -38.78 17.60 10.34
C PRO A 186 -38.59 18.63 9.22
N ALA A 187 -37.58 18.50 8.36
CA ALA A 187 -37.40 19.40 7.21
C ALA A 187 -38.47 19.21 6.12
N ARG A 188 -39.02 17.99 5.92
CA ARG A 188 -40.14 17.76 4.99
C ARG A 188 -41.45 18.24 5.61
N ALA A 189 -41.68 18.01 6.90
CA ALA A 189 -42.84 18.54 7.61
C ALA A 189 -42.85 20.08 7.63
N PHE A 190 -41.71 20.71 7.91
CA PHE A 190 -41.54 22.16 7.86
C PHE A 190 -41.68 22.71 6.43
N ARG A 191 -41.27 21.96 5.40
CA ARG A 191 -41.55 22.34 3.99
C ARG A 191 -43.03 22.25 3.66
N GLU A 192 -43.72 21.15 3.99
CA GLU A 192 -45.17 20.99 3.82
C GLU A 192 -45.93 22.11 4.56
N GLN A 193 -45.45 22.53 5.74
CA GLN A 193 -46.01 23.65 6.50
C GLN A 193 -45.71 25.00 5.83
N MET A 194 -44.48 25.28 5.42
CA MET A 194 -44.12 26.51 4.71
C MET A 194 -44.86 26.63 3.37
N GLU A 195 -45.07 25.53 2.65
CA GLU A 195 -45.85 25.50 1.41
C GLU A 195 -47.35 25.76 1.69
N LYS A 196 -47.90 25.24 2.80
CA LYS A 196 -49.25 25.58 3.25
C LYS A 196 -49.36 27.05 3.67
N GLU A 197 -48.41 27.57 4.45
CA GLU A 197 -48.37 28.98 4.85
C GLU A 197 -48.17 29.92 3.65
N GLU A 198 -47.39 29.52 2.63
CA GLU A 198 -47.24 30.27 1.38
C GLU A 198 -48.53 30.20 0.54
N GLN A 199 -49.22 29.06 0.48
CA GLN A 199 -50.54 28.94 -0.16
C GLN A 199 -51.64 29.69 0.59
N GLU A 200 -51.65 29.69 1.91
CA GLU A 200 -52.56 30.47 2.74
C GLU A 200 -52.27 31.96 2.63
N ARG A 201 -51.00 32.38 2.59
CA ARG A 201 -50.63 33.75 2.24
C ARG A 201 -51.09 34.14 0.84
N ILE A 202 -50.94 33.29 -0.18
CA ILE A 202 -51.42 33.57 -1.53
C ILE A 202 -52.96 33.68 -1.55
N ARG A 203 -53.68 32.85 -0.77
CA ARG A 203 -55.13 32.98 -0.58
C ARG A 203 -55.50 34.28 0.14
N GLN A 204 -54.82 34.63 1.22
CA GLN A 204 -55.02 35.88 1.96
C GLN A 204 -54.63 37.11 1.14
N GLU A 205 -53.61 37.03 0.28
CA GLU A 205 -53.24 38.09 -0.67
C GLU A 205 -54.31 38.22 -1.78
N ALA A 206 -54.91 37.12 -2.24
CA ALA A 206 -56.05 37.17 -3.15
C ALA A 206 -57.33 37.73 -2.49
N GLU A 207 -57.57 37.44 -1.20
CA GLU A 207 -58.66 38.03 -0.41
C GLU A 207 -58.40 39.50 -0.05
N ASN A 208 -57.15 39.88 0.24
CA ASN A 208 -56.75 41.27 0.51
C ASN A 208 -56.63 42.11 -0.76
N GLN A 209 -56.37 41.52 -1.93
CA GLN A 209 -56.58 42.22 -3.22
C GLN A 209 -58.06 42.52 -3.47
N LYS A 210 -58.97 41.71 -2.90
CA LYS A 210 -60.42 41.95 -2.88
C LYS A 210 -60.83 43.03 -1.88
N ILE A 211 -60.03 43.25 -0.83
CA ILE A 211 -60.22 44.25 0.24
C ILE A 211 -59.00 45.18 0.24
N GLY A 212 -58.90 46.07 -0.75
CA GLY A 212 -57.67 46.77 -1.15
C GLY A 212 -56.91 47.52 -0.03
N ILE A 213 -56.03 46.80 0.66
CA ILE A 213 -55.11 47.30 1.68
C ILE A 213 -53.69 47.30 1.06
N LEU A 214 -53.07 48.47 0.93
CA LEU A 214 -51.67 48.55 0.51
C LEU A 214 -50.75 48.01 1.61
N HIS A 215 -50.04 46.93 1.31
CA HIS A 215 -48.92 46.45 2.13
C HIS A 215 -47.60 47.10 1.67
N ALA A 216 -46.75 47.46 2.64
CA ALA A 216 -45.36 47.77 2.34
C ALA A 216 -44.61 46.47 2.00
N GLY A 217 -43.88 46.47 0.88
CA GLY A 217 -43.09 45.30 0.45
C GLY A 217 -41.92 45.01 1.38
N LYS A 218 -41.55 43.73 1.49
CA LYS A 218 -40.41 43.27 2.31
C LYS A 218 -39.11 43.98 1.95
N SER A 219 -38.28 44.21 2.95
CA SER A 219 -36.94 44.77 2.78
C SER A 219 -36.04 43.84 1.96
N GLN A 220 -35.14 44.40 1.15
CA GLN A 220 -34.10 43.63 0.44
C GLN A 220 -33.24 42.77 1.38
N PHE A 221 -33.14 43.18 2.66
CA PHE A 221 -32.47 42.40 3.69
C PHE A 221 -33.25 41.14 4.11
N GLU A 222 -34.57 41.25 4.26
CA GLU A 222 -35.47 40.14 4.60
C GLU A 222 -35.49 39.10 3.48
N LEU A 223 -35.57 39.54 2.22
CA LEU A 223 -35.53 38.67 1.04
C LEU A 223 -34.24 37.82 1.01
N ASN A 224 -33.08 38.40 1.34
CA ASN A 224 -31.79 37.70 1.39
C ASN A 224 -31.72 36.66 2.54
N ILE A 225 -32.40 36.93 3.67
CA ILE A 225 -32.53 35.97 4.78
C ILE A 225 -33.45 34.82 4.40
N GLU A 226 -34.58 35.11 3.75
CA GLU A 226 -35.52 34.10 3.26
C GLU A 226 -34.88 33.19 2.21
N GLU A 227 -34.15 33.76 1.25
CA GLU A 227 -33.37 33.02 0.25
C GLU A 227 -32.35 32.08 0.90
N LYS A 228 -31.56 32.56 1.87
CA LYS A 228 -30.60 31.73 2.62
C LYS A 228 -31.26 30.67 3.50
N ARG A 229 -32.47 30.93 4.02
CA ARG A 229 -33.25 29.93 4.77
C ARG A 229 -33.77 28.85 3.81
N ARG A 230 -34.32 29.24 2.66
CA ARG A 230 -34.80 28.36 1.59
C ARG A 230 -33.69 27.46 1.06
N ALA A 231 -32.51 28.01 0.72
CA ALA A 231 -31.35 27.25 0.27
C ALA A 231 -30.86 26.17 1.28
N ARG A 232 -30.90 26.47 2.59
CA ARG A 232 -30.56 25.46 3.63
C ARG A 232 -31.61 24.35 3.69
N LEU A 233 -32.90 24.68 3.61
CA LEU A 233 -33.99 23.70 3.61
C LEU A 233 -33.95 22.83 2.34
N GLU A 234 -33.58 23.39 1.20
CA GLU A 234 -33.31 22.67 -0.05
C GLU A 234 -32.12 21.71 0.08
N GLU A 235 -31.00 22.14 0.65
CA GLU A 235 -29.84 21.27 0.85
C GLU A 235 -30.14 20.11 1.82
N ILE A 236 -30.90 20.36 2.89
CA ILE A 236 -31.33 19.34 3.85
C ILE A 236 -32.26 18.32 3.16
N ALA A 237 -33.27 18.79 2.43
CA ALA A 237 -34.19 17.89 1.72
C ALA A 237 -33.49 17.08 0.62
N ARG A 238 -32.55 17.67 -0.14
CA ARG A 238 -31.78 16.91 -1.15
C ARG A 238 -31.00 15.78 -0.50
N LYS A 239 -30.39 16.01 0.68
CA LYS A 239 -29.71 14.95 1.45
C LYS A 239 -30.69 13.89 1.97
N ALA A 240 -31.90 14.28 2.35
CA ALA A 240 -32.95 13.34 2.76
C ALA A 240 -33.47 12.50 1.58
N GLU A 241 -33.71 13.10 0.41
CA GLU A 241 -34.10 12.41 -0.82
C GLU A 241 -33.00 11.47 -1.32
N GLU A 242 -31.74 11.90 -1.32
CA GLU A 242 -30.58 11.05 -1.62
C GLU A 242 -30.47 9.86 -0.64
N LYS A 243 -30.88 10.02 0.63
CA LYS A 243 -30.90 8.95 1.63
C LYS A 243 -32.08 8.00 1.39
N GLU A 244 -33.26 8.54 1.12
CA GLU A 244 -34.48 7.78 0.80
C GLU A 244 -34.27 6.92 -0.46
N GLN A 245 -33.64 7.46 -1.51
CA GLN A 245 -33.26 6.72 -2.72
C GLN A 245 -32.29 5.57 -2.40
N LYS A 246 -31.24 5.83 -1.61
CA LYS A 246 -30.27 4.79 -1.19
C LYS A 246 -30.94 3.69 -0.35
N GLU A 247 -31.88 4.05 0.52
CA GLU A 247 -32.64 3.07 1.32
C GLU A 247 -33.55 2.20 0.43
N ARG A 248 -34.29 2.81 -0.52
CA ARG A 248 -35.09 2.07 -1.52
C ARG A 248 -34.23 1.14 -2.38
N GLU A 249 -33.12 1.63 -2.92
CA GLU A 249 -32.15 0.80 -3.68
C GLU A 249 -31.60 -0.37 -2.83
N MET A 250 -31.39 -0.16 -1.53
CA MET A 250 -30.94 -1.23 -0.64
C MET A 250 -32.05 -2.25 -0.39
N GLU A 251 -33.30 -1.81 -0.23
CA GLU A 251 -34.45 -2.70 -0.07
C GLU A 251 -34.73 -3.52 -1.35
N GLU A 252 -34.62 -2.93 -2.54
CA GLU A 252 -34.69 -3.63 -3.82
C GLU A 252 -33.58 -4.69 -3.96
N LYS A 253 -32.32 -4.33 -3.64
CA LYS A 253 -31.19 -5.26 -3.67
C LYS A 253 -31.34 -6.39 -2.63
N LEU A 254 -31.94 -6.13 -1.47
CA LEU A 254 -32.29 -7.16 -0.49
C LEU A 254 -33.43 -8.06 -0.98
N ALA A 255 -34.47 -7.49 -1.58
CA ALA A 255 -35.59 -8.22 -2.15
C ALA A 255 -35.17 -9.16 -3.30
N SER A 256 -34.09 -8.83 -4.02
CA SER A 256 -33.49 -9.73 -5.03
C SER A 256 -32.91 -11.03 -4.45
N GLY A 257 -32.67 -11.11 -3.14
CA GLY A 257 -32.06 -12.26 -2.46
C GLY A 257 -30.56 -12.46 -2.71
N GLU A 258 -29.95 -11.70 -3.63
CA GLU A 258 -28.50 -11.78 -3.93
C GLU A 258 -27.63 -11.05 -2.87
N TRP A 259 -28.24 -10.19 -2.05
CA TRP A 259 -27.54 -9.30 -1.12
C TRP A 259 -28.03 -9.48 0.32
N VAL A 260 -27.13 -9.29 1.28
CA VAL A 260 -27.38 -9.39 2.72
C VAL A 260 -26.86 -8.12 3.39
N ARG A 261 -27.53 -7.64 4.45
CA ARG A 261 -27.03 -6.51 5.25
C ARG A 261 -25.73 -6.88 5.95
N THR A 262 -24.83 -5.91 6.12
CA THR A 262 -23.63 -6.08 6.94
C THR A 262 -23.99 -6.28 8.43
N PRO A 263 -23.08 -6.81 9.28
CA PRO A 263 -23.35 -7.01 10.71
C PRO A 263 -23.82 -5.76 11.45
N THR A 264 -23.32 -4.58 11.08
CA THR A 264 -23.75 -3.28 11.63
C THR A 264 -24.99 -2.70 10.94
N GLY A 265 -25.55 -3.39 9.94
CA GLY A 265 -26.74 -2.98 9.19
C GLY A 265 -26.58 -1.78 8.25
N THR A 266 -25.36 -1.23 8.11
CA THR A 266 -25.11 0.05 7.41
C THR A 266 -25.00 -0.07 5.90
N GLN A 267 -24.63 -1.24 5.39
CA GLN A 267 -24.33 -1.49 3.98
C GLN A 267 -24.91 -2.84 3.55
N LEU A 268 -24.83 -3.11 2.24
CA LEU A 268 -25.09 -4.42 1.65
C LEU A 268 -23.79 -5.09 1.23
N MET A 269 -23.75 -6.41 1.37
CA MET A 269 -22.66 -7.28 0.91
C MET A 269 -23.24 -8.54 0.29
N LYS A 270 -22.47 -9.20 -0.58
CA LYS A 270 -22.86 -10.51 -1.12
C LYS A 270 -22.59 -11.62 -0.08
N PRO A 271 -23.38 -12.72 -0.08
CA PRO A 271 -23.13 -13.88 0.76
C PRO A 271 -21.66 -14.36 0.68
N GLY A 272 -21.02 -14.50 1.85
CA GLY A 272 -19.62 -14.95 1.94
C GLY A 272 -18.56 -13.85 1.72
N GLN A 273 -18.95 -12.58 1.64
CA GLN A 273 -18.03 -11.45 1.84
C GLN A 273 -17.79 -11.21 3.34
N THR A 274 -16.67 -10.55 3.67
CA THR A 274 -16.33 -10.15 5.05
C THR A 274 -16.32 -8.63 5.15
N THR A 275 -16.69 -8.08 6.30
CA THR A 275 -16.52 -6.64 6.57
C THR A 275 -15.33 -6.40 7.49
N TYR A 276 -14.78 -5.20 7.41
CA TYR A 276 -13.76 -4.70 8.31
C TYR A 276 -14.07 -3.25 8.70
N ILE A 277 -13.51 -2.81 9.83
CA ILE A 277 -13.63 -1.43 10.29
C ILE A 277 -12.34 -0.69 9.87
N ASP A 278 -12.50 0.36 9.08
CA ASP A 278 -11.44 1.26 8.64
C ASP A 278 -10.90 2.11 9.81
N VAL A 279 -9.75 2.76 9.64
CA VAL A 279 -9.09 3.62 10.64
C VAL A 279 -10.02 4.72 11.17
N PHE A 280 -10.99 5.14 10.36
CA PHE A 280 -12.02 6.13 10.72
C PHE A 280 -13.27 5.54 11.41
N GLY A 281 -13.24 4.28 11.86
CA GLY A 281 -14.39 3.63 12.51
C GLY A 281 -15.54 3.25 11.55
N ARG A 282 -15.35 3.41 10.23
CA ARG A 282 -16.35 3.10 9.21
C ARG A 282 -16.27 1.64 8.80
N GLU A 283 -17.41 0.95 8.78
CA GLU A 283 -17.50 -0.39 8.19
C GLU A 283 -17.25 -0.31 6.67
N GLN A 284 -16.50 -1.28 6.15
CA GLN A 284 -16.18 -1.45 4.74
C GLN A 284 -16.34 -2.92 4.34
N VAL A 285 -16.92 -3.18 3.17
CA VAL A 285 -17.05 -4.53 2.61
C VAL A 285 -15.73 -4.93 1.92
N SER A 286 -15.17 -6.07 2.30
CA SER A 286 -13.94 -6.61 1.71
C SER A 286 -14.21 -7.20 0.33
N ARG A 287 -13.84 -6.43 -0.71
CA ARG A 287 -13.96 -6.85 -2.12
C ARG A 287 -12.85 -7.78 -2.58
N ARG A 288 -11.90 -8.13 -1.70
CA ARG A 288 -10.70 -8.94 -2.02
C ARG A 288 -11.02 -10.27 -2.69
N LYS A 289 -12.15 -10.90 -2.35
CA LYS A 289 -12.62 -12.14 -2.99
C LYS A 289 -13.10 -11.89 -4.43
N GLU A 290 -13.88 -10.83 -4.66
CA GLU A 290 -14.32 -10.43 -6.01
C GLU A 290 -13.11 -10.08 -6.90
N GLU A 291 -12.13 -9.36 -6.35
CA GLU A 291 -10.89 -9.02 -7.05
C GLU A 291 -10.07 -10.26 -7.38
N MET A 292 -9.92 -11.19 -6.42
CA MET A 292 -9.23 -12.45 -6.64
C MET A 292 -9.91 -13.28 -7.74
N GLU A 293 -11.24 -13.39 -7.73
CA GLU A 293 -12.01 -14.07 -8.78
C GLU A 293 -11.88 -13.38 -10.14
N LYS A 294 -11.90 -12.04 -10.17
CA LYS A 294 -11.67 -11.23 -11.38
C LYS A 294 -10.27 -11.48 -11.97
N TYR A 295 -9.22 -11.45 -11.15
CA TYR A 295 -7.85 -11.68 -11.61
C TYR A 295 -7.59 -13.15 -11.96
N ASN A 296 -8.24 -14.11 -11.27
CA ASN A 296 -8.22 -15.52 -11.66
C ASN A 296 -8.83 -15.73 -13.05
N LYS A 297 -10.02 -15.17 -13.32
CA LYS A 297 -10.64 -15.20 -14.66
C LYS A 297 -9.77 -14.53 -15.72
N ALA A 298 -9.18 -13.37 -15.41
CA ALA A 298 -8.27 -12.68 -16.33
C ALA A 298 -6.91 -13.40 -16.53
N ALA A 299 -6.54 -14.33 -15.64
CA ALA A 299 -5.34 -15.14 -15.75
C ALA A 299 -5.57 -16.50 -16.45
N GLN A 300 -6.83 -16.89 -16.68
CA GLN A 300 -7.15 -18.04 -17.53
C GLN A 300 -6.79 -17.68 -18.98
N VAL A 301 -5.87 -18.46 -19.57
CA VAL A 301 -5.35 -18.21 -20.93
C VAL A 301 -6.24 -18.85 -22.00
N THR A 302 -7.06 -19.83 -21.63
CA THR A 302 -7.91 -20.63 -22.51
C THR A 302 -9.25 -20.93 -21.82
N ASP A 303 -10.36 -20.81 -22.55
CA ASP A 303 -11.71 -21.13 -22.05
C ASP A 303 -12.02 -22.65 -22.04
N ALA A 304 -11.14 -23.47 -22.64
CA ALA A 304 -11.25 -24.93 -22.67
C ALA A 304 -11.27 -25.52 -21.25
N LYS A 305 -12.29 -26.32 -20.95
CA LYS A 305 -12.50 -26.94 -19.62
C LYS A 305 -11.94 -28.35 -19.56
N THR A 306 -11.91 -29.05 -20.69
CA THR A 306 -11.32 -30.39 -20.79
C THR A 306 -9.96 -30.34 -21.50
N PRO A 307 -9.04 -31.27 -21.18
CA PRO A 307 -7.78 -31.41 -21.93
C PRO A 307 -8.02 -31.71 -23.42
N GLU A 308 -9.11 -32.39 -23.74
CA GLU A 308 -9.48 -32.77 -25.12
C GLU A 308 -9.90 -31.55 -25.95
N GLU A 309 -10.73 -30.65 -25.41
CA GLU A 309 -11.05 -29.35 -26.04
C GLU A 309 -9.77 -28.53 -26.33
N LEU A 310 -8.85 -28.50 -25.36
CA LEU A 310 -7.60 -27.75 -25.47
C LEU A 310 -6.68 -28.33 -26.56
N LEU A 311 -6.60 -29.66 -26.65
CA LEU A 311 -5.87 -30.37 -27.69
C LEU A 311 -6.52 -30.20 -29.08
N ALA A 312 -7.85 -30.14 -29.16
CA ALA A 312 -8.58 -29.91 -30.40
C ALA A 312 -8.39 -28.49 -30.96
N GLN A 313 -8.13 -27.50 -30.09
CA GLN A 313 -7.86 -26.11 -30.48
C GLN A 313 -6.45 -25.86 -31.03
N THR A 314 -5.49 -26.79 -30.85
CA THR A 314 -4.07 -26.52 -31.15
C THR A 314 -3.38 -27.70 -31.80
N THR A 315 -2.69 -27.50 -32.93
CA THR A 315 -1.90 -28.56 -33.55
C THR A 315 -0.59 -28.83 -32.78
N LEU A 316 0.02 -30.00 -32.99
CA LEU A 316 1.32 -30.34 -32.38
C LEU A 316 2.45 -29.42 -32.87
N SER A 317 2.44 -29.03 -34.14
CA SER A 317 3.44 -28.14 -34.73
C SER A 317 3.36 -26.72 -34.14
N GLU A 318 2.16 -26.17 -33.94
CA GLU A 318 1.97 -24.87 -33.30
C GLU A 318 2.44 -24.85 -31.83
N ARG A 319 2.32 -25.98 -31.13
CA ARG A 319 2.79 -26.12 -29.74
C ARG A 319 4.30 -26.28 -29.64
N LEU A 320 4.89 -27.17 -30.45
CA LEU A 320 6.31 -27.53 -30.32
C LEU A 320 7.24 -26.54 -31.04
N THR A 321 6.98 -26.24 -32.31
CA THR A 321 7.93 -25.55 -33.20
C THR A 321 8.37 -24.15 -32.69
N PRO A 322 7.46 -23.27 -32.21
CA PRO A 322 7.87 -21.94 -31.75
C PRO A 322 8.81 -21.98 -30.54
N MET A 323 8.58 -22.92 -29.60
CA MET A 323 9.46 -23.07 -28.44
C MET A 323 10.79 -23.71 -28.85
N THR A 324 10.79 -24.73 -29.72
CA THR A 324 12.03 -25.36 -30.22
C THR A 324 12.94 -24.34 -30.90
N ILE A 325 12.41 -23.50 -31.79
CA ILE A 325 13.19 -22.44 -32.45
C ILE A 325 13.76 -21.45 -31.44
N PHE A 326 12.95 -20.98 -30.49
CA PHE A 326 13.39 -20.02 -29.47
C PHE A 326 14.43 -20.59 -28.50
N VAL A 327 14.31 -21.88 -28.14
CA VAL A 327 15.31 -22.58 -27.32
C VAL A 327 16.62 -22.74 -28.11
N LEU A 328 16.58 -23.12 -29.40
CA LEU A 328 17.78 -23.16 -30.24
C LEU A 328 18.50 -21.79 -30.32
N ILE A 329 17.75 -20.71 -30.48
CA ILE A 329 18.28 -19.34 -30.43
C ILE A 329 18.88 -19.05 -29.04
N THR A 330 18.22 -19.45 -27.96
CA THR A 330 18.68 -19.27 -26.57
C THR A 330 19.98 -20.05 -26.30
N LEU A 331 20.12 -21.26 -26.84
CA LEU A 331 21.35 -22.06 -26.77
C LEU A 331 22.49 -21.38 -27.55
N ALA A 332 22.22 -20.90 -28.76
CA ALA A 332 23.22 -20.21 -29.59
C ALA A 332 23.70 -18.90 -28.95
N LEU A 333 22.79 -18.09 -28.39
CA LEU A 333 23.10 -16.87 -27.66
C LEU A 333 23.86 -17.16 -26.35
N SER A 334 23.47 -18.21 -25.62
CA SER A 334 24.18 -18.67 -24.41
C SER A 334 25.60 -19.13 -24.70
N TRP A 335 25.81 -19.86 -25.81
CA TRP A 335 27.13 -20.29 -26.28
C TRP A 335 27.98 -19.10 -26.71
N ALA A 336 27.42 -18.18 -27.51
CA ALA A 336 28.12 -16.96 -27.94
C ALA A 336 28.50 -16.09 -26.72
N PHE A 337 27.59 -15.92 -25.75
CA PHE A 337 27.90 -15.24 -24.49
C PHE A 337 29.03 -15.95 -23.75
N ALA A 338 28.98 -17.27 -23.59
CA ALA A 338 30.02 -18.03 -22.91
C ALA A 338 31.40 -17.91 -23.58
N HIS A 339 31.45 -17.76 -24.92
CA HIS A 339 32.70 -17.66 -25.68
C HIS A 339 33.28 -16.24 -25.72
N TYR A 340 32.44 -15.21 -25.87
CA TYR A 340 32.87 -13.81 -26.02
C TYR A 340 32.82 -12.98 -24.73
N TYR A 341 32.29 -13.52 -23.63
CA TYR A 341 32.22 -12.80 -22.36
C TYR A 341 33.60 -12.58 -21.75
N THR A 342 33.98 -11.30 -21.61
CA THR A 342 35.12 -10.86 -20.81
C THR A 342 34.61 -10.18 -19.53
N PRO A 343 35.20 -10.46 -18.35
CA PRO A 343 34.77 -9.84 -17.11
C PRO A 343 35.13 -8.34 -17.10
N PRO A 344 34.17 -7.43 -16.82
CA PRO A 344 34.48 -6.00 -16.76
C PRO A 344 35.39 -5.70 -15.57
N SER A 345 36.31 -4.75 -15.74
CA SER A 345 37.15 -4.27 -14.63
C SER A 345 36.29 -3.66 -13.51
N PRO A 346 36.76 -3.67 -12.24
CA PRO A 346 35.96 -3.22 -11.09
C PRO A 346 35.33 -1.83 -11.26
N SER A 347 36.03 -0.89 -11.91
CA SER A 347 35.57 0.48 -12.17
C SER A 347 34.27 0.59 -12.98
N TYR A 348 33.93 -0.42 -13.79
CA TYR A 348 32.70 -0.45 -14.59
C TYR A 348 31.58 -1.30 -13.94
N ARG A 349 31.79 -1.83 -12.73
CA ARG A 349 30.79 -2.64 -12.02
C ARG A 349 29.88 -1.74 -11.17
N LEU A 350 28.59 -2.09 -11.13
CA LEU A 350 27.61 -1.45 -10.24
C LEU A 350 28.00 -1.60 -8.75
N PHE A 351 28.57 -2.74 -8.42
CA PHE A 351 29.16 -3.06 -7.13
C PHE A 351 30.64 -3.45 -7.37
N PRO A 352 31.59 -2.51 -7.25
CA PRO A 352 33.01 -2.81 -7.47
C PRO A 352 33.59 -3.76 -6.43
N ASP A 353 33.04 -3.70 -5.21
CA ASP A 353 33.49 -4.40 -4.00
C ASP A 353 33.09 -5.89 -3.97
N LEU A 354 32.22 -6.33 -4.88
CA LEU A 354 31.76 -7.72 -4.96
C LEU A 354 32.58 -8.52 -5.98
N SER A 355 32.87 -9.78 -5.65
CA SER A 355 33.37 -10.73 -6.63
C SER A 355 32.35 -10.92 -7.77
N PRO A 356 32.79 -11.22 -9.01
CA PRO A 356 31.88 -11.52 -10.12
C PRO A 356 30.93 -12.68 -9.80
N THR A 357 31.39 -13.63 -8.99
CA THR A 357 30.64 -14.79 -8.49
C THR A 357 29.53 -14.38 -7.54
N THR A 358 29.85 -13.70 -6.42
CA THR A 358 28.85 -13.19 -5.45
C THR A 358 27.83 -12.29 -6.13
N ALA A 359 28.27 -11.40 -7.02
CA ALA A 359 27.38 -10.53 -7.79
C ALA A 359 26.44 -11.31 -8.72
N THR A 360 26.88 -12.42 -9.32
CA THR A 360 26.05 -13.25 -10.21
C THR A 360 25.03 -14.07 -9.44
N ILE A 361 25.45 -14.79 -8.39
CA ILE A 361 24.56 -15.61 -7.57
C ILE A 361 23.55 -14.72 -6.83
N GLY A 362 24.01 -13.60 -6.26
CA GLY A 362 23.13 -12.61 -5.63
C GLY A 362 22.11 -12.03 -6.60
N ALA A 363 22.50 -11.69 -7.85
CA ALA A 363 21.56 -11.21 -8.86
C ALA A 363 20.52 -12.27 -9.26
N LEU A 364 20.91 -13.54 -9.39
CA LEU A 364 19.98 -14.64 -9.66
C LEU A 364 18.99 -14.83 -8.50
N VAL A 365 19.46 -14.84 -7.25
CA VAL A 365 18.59 -14.95 -6.06
C VAL A 365 17.60 -13.79 -5.99
N VAL A 366 18.08 -12.55 -6.17
CA VAL A 366 17.21 -11.35 -6.18
C VAL A 366 16.18 -11.42 -7.31
N ALA A 367 16.56 -11.84 -8.52
CA ALA A 367 15.63 -11.98 -9.64
C ALA A 367 14.51 -12.99 -9.33
N ASN A 368 14.85 -14.18 -8.81
CA ASN A 368 13.85 -15.19 -8.41
C ASN A 368 12.94 -14.67 -7.29
N CYS A 369 13.49 -13.98 -6.28
CA CYS A 369 12.69 -13.37 -5.20
C CYS A 369 11.74 -12.27 -5.71
N VAL A 370 12.17 -11.42 -6.66
CA VAL A 370 11.31 -10.38 -7.26
C VAL A 370 10.15 -11.00 -8.04
N VAL A 371 10.40 -12.03 -8.85
CA VAL A 371 9.36 -12.76 -9.58
C VAL A 371 8.41 -13.50 -8.62
N ALA A 372 8.92 -14.10 -7.54
CA ALA A 372 8.11 -14.71 -6.49
C ALA A 372 7.23 -13.69 -5.73
N ILE A 373 7.70 -12.46 -5.53
CA ILE A 373 6.88 -11.35 -5.01
C ILE A 373 5.81 -10.93 -6.03
N GLY A 374 6.11 -10.98 -7.33
CA GLY A 374 5.14 -10.74 -8.41
C GLY A 374 3.89 -11.63 -8.29
N TRP A 375 4.07 -12.91 -7.95
CA TRP A 375 2.96 -13.84 -7.67
C TRP A 375 2.10 -13.46 -6.45
N ARG A 376 2.55 -12.56 -5.58
CA ARG A 376 1.78 -12.07 -4.40
C ARG A 376 0.94 -10.84 -4.69
N ILE A 377 1.10 -10.23 -5.87
CA ILE A 377 0.40 -9.02 -6.30
C ILE A 377 -0.71 -9.43 -7.28
N MET A 378 -1.98 -9.47 -6.83
CA MET A 378 -3.10 -9.97 -7.63
C MET A 378 -3.23 -9.31 -9.02
N PRO A 379 -3.03 -7.98 -9.18
CA PRO A 379 -3.04 -7.34 -10.51
C PRO A 379 -1.99 -7.87 -11.50
N LEU A 380 -0.90 -8.49 -11.03
CA LEU A 380 0.11 -9.08 -11.91
C LEU A 380 -0.21 -10.51 -12.34
N TRP A 381 -1.17 -11.21 -11.70
CA TRP A 381 -1.45 -12.62 -12.00
C TRP A 381 -1.68 -12.92 -13.50
N PRO A 382 -2.41 -12.10 -14.28
CA PRO A 382 -2.54 -12.33 -15.73
C PRO A 382 -1.20 -12.28 -16.47
N LEU A 383 -0.28 -11.39 -16.08
CA LEU A 383 1.06 -11.31 -16.65
C LEU A 383 1.90 -12.53 -16.23
N MET A 384 1.84 -12.90 -14.95
CA MET A 384 2.62 -13.99 -14.37
C MET A 384 2.20 -15.35 -14.97
N THR A 385 0.90 -15.65 -15.06
CA THR A 385 0.41 -16.89 -15.69
C THR A 385 0.69 -16.92 -17.19
N ARG A 386 0.59 -15.78 -17.89
CA ARG A 386 0.84 -15.73 -19.34
C ARG A 386 2.31 -15.90 -19.72
N TYR A 387 3.25 -15.38 -18.91
CA TYR A 387 4.67 -15.35 -19.28
C TYR A 387 5.61 -16.10 -18.34
N PHE A 388 5.33 -16.20 -17.04
CA PHE A 388 6.21 -16.81 -16.02
C PHE A 388 5.76 -18.20 -15.55
N MET A 389 4.73 -18.78 -16.18
CA MET A 389 4.27 -20.15 -15.95
C MET A 389 4.31 -20.91 -17.26
N HIS A 390 5.02 -22.05 -17.31
CA HIS A 390 4.98 -22.92 -18.49
C HIS A 390 3.82 -23.91 -18.37
N VAL A 391 3.04 -24.06 -19.44
CA VAL A 391 1.95 -25.03 -19.55
C VAL A 391 2.06 -25.74 -20.91
N PRO A 392 2.26 -27.07 -20.97
CA PRO A 392 2.51 -27.78 -22.22
C PRO A 392 1.37 -27.74 -23.25
N GLY A 393 0.13 -27.43 -22.82
CA GLY A 393 -1.03 -27.30 -23.70
C GLY A 393 -1.12 -25.98 -24.48
N TYR A 394 -0.71 -24.86 -23.89
CA TYR A 394 -0.66 -23.54 -24.56
C TYR A 394 0.73 -22.90 -24.41
N PRO A 395 1.80 -23.58 -24.85
CA PRO A 395 3.17 -23.14 -24.65
C PRO A 395 3.42 -21.81 -25.37
N ARG A 396 4.10 -20.90 -24.69
CA ARG A 396 4.62 -19.67 -25.30
C ARG A 396 6.13 -19.74 -25.26
N ALA A 397 6.79 -19.53 -26.40
CA ALA A 397 8.24 -19.70 -26.57
C ALA A 397 9.09 -19.08 -25.43
N ILE A 398 8.78 -17.83 -25.06
CA ILE A 398 9.45 -17.08 -23.98
C ILE A 398 9.38 -17.77 -22.60
N GLN A 399 8.33 -18.55 -22.32
CA GLN A 399 8.17 -19.28 -21.05
C GLN A 399 9.34 -20.21 -20.76
N SER A 400 10.04 -20.73 -21.79
CA SER A 400 11.23 -21.57 -21.62
C SER A 400 12.38 -20.91 -20.84
N VAL A 401 12.40 -19.58 -20.78
CA VAL A 401 13.39 -18.80 -20.03
C VAL A 401 12.79 -18.16 -18.78
N THR A 402 11.58 -17.60 -18.88
CA THR A 402 10.96 -16.87 -17.78
C THR A 402 10.41 -17.77 -16.68
N ASN A 403 10.02 -19.02 -16.97
CA ASN A 403 9.60 -19.97 -15.92
C ASN A 403 10.75 -20.36 -14.98
N VAL A 404 12.01 -20.31 -15.44
CA VAL A 404 13.22 -20.66 -14.69
C VAL A 404 13.41 -19.73 -13.48
N PHE A 405 12.91 -18.50 -13.57
CA PHE A 405 12.97 -17.49 -12.50
C PHE A 405 11.72 -17.45 -11.62
N SER A 406 10.76 -18.35 -11.85
CA SER A 406 9.41 -18.26 -11.31
C SER A 406 9.17 -19.29 -10.20
N HIS A 407 8.70 -18.84 -9.03
CA HIS A 407 8.34 -19.72 -7.93
C HIS A 407 7.04 -19.26 -7.27
N ILE A 408 6.10 -20.20 -7.10
CA ILE A 408 4.79 -19.95 -6.50
C ILE A 408 4.84 -20.31 -5.01
N GLN A 409 5.33 -21.51 -4.68
CA GLN A 409 5.50 -22.01 -3.31
C GLN A 409 6.80 -21.48 -2.68
N TYR A 410 6.74 -21.10 -1.40
CA TYR A 410 7.90 -20.55 -0.68
C TYR A 410 8.97 -21.62 -0.43
N GLU A 411 8.55 -22.84 -0.15
CA GLU A 411 9.38 -24.01 0.10
C GLU A 411 10.19 -24.37 -1.16
N HIS A 412 9.55 -24.28 -2.33
CA HIS A 412 10.20 -24.54 -3.62
C HIS A 412 11.20 -23.44 -4.01
N LEU A 413 10.88 -22.17 -3.72
CA LEU A 413 11.86 -21.07 -3.84
C LEU A 413 13.05 -21.32 -2.91
N LEU A 414 12.80 -21.59 -1.63
CA LEU A 414 13.84 -21.79 -0.63
C LEU A 414 14.77 -22.95 -0.98
N ALA A 415 14.23 -24.11 -1.36
CA ALA A 415 15.02 -25.28 -1.74
C ALA A 415 15.93 -24.98 -2.96
N ASN A 416 15.40 -24.33 -3.99
CA ASN A 416 16.17 -23.96 -5.17
C ASN A 416 17.24 -22.91 -4.85
N MET A 417 16.91 -21.86 -4.09
CA MET A 417 17.87 -20.80 -3.76
C MET A 417 18.96 -21.31 -2.81
N MET A 418 18.64 -22.22 -1.88
CA MET A 418 19.62 -22.92 -1.07
C MET A 418 20.58 -23.72 -1.95
N MET A 419 20.07 -24.58 -2.85
CA MET A 419 20.91 -25.39 -3.73
C MET A 419 21.77 -24.52 -4.66
N LEU A 420 21.21 -23.44 -5.21
CA LEU A 420 21.92 -22.45 -6.02
C LEU A 420 23.03 -21.74 -5.22
N CYS A 421 22.81 -21.40 -3.96
CA CYS A 421 23.84 -20.81 -3.10
C CYS A 421 24.93 -21.81 -2.68
N LEU A 422 24.65 -23.11 -2.69
CA LEU A 422 25.62 -24.16 -2.39
C LEU A 422 26.51 -24.50 -3.61
N VAL A 423 25.90 -24.80 -4.77
CA VAL A 423 26.62 -25.26 -5.97
C VAL A 423 26.98 -24.12 -6.94
N GLY A 424 26.24 -23.02 -6.91
CA GLY A 424 26.42 -21.89 -7.81
C GLY A 424 27.77 -21.21 -7.68
N PRO A 425 28.20 -20.77 -6.48
CA PRO A 425 29.50 -20.13 -6.30
C PRO A 425 30.67 -21.00 -6.76
N VAL A 426 30.71 -22.27 -6.32
CA VAL A 426 31.79 -23.22 -6.66
C VAL A 426 31.84 -23.56 -8.15
N CYS A 427 30.68 -23.60 -8.83
CA CYS A 427 30.65 -23.79 -10.28
C CYS A 427 31.09 -22.52 -11.02
N CYS A 428 30.61 -21.36 -10.60
CA CYS A 428 30.94 -20.08 -11.24
C CYS A 428 32.43 -19.72 -11.08
N ASP A 429 33.04 -19.99 -9.92
CA ASP A 429 34.49 -19.89 -9.71
C ASP A 429 35.27 -20.91 -10.57
N LEU A 430 34.72 -22.12 -10.79
CA LEU A 430 35.38 -23.17 -11.58
C LEU A 430 35.38 -22.90 -13.10
N VAL A 431 34.25 -22.50 -13.69
CA VAL A 431 34.09 -22.35 -15.15
C VAL A 431 34.06 -20.89 -15.63
N GLY A 432 34.02 -19.93 -14.70
CA GLY A 432 33.83 -18.52 -15.01
C GLY A 432 32.38 -18.13 -15.31
N ARG A 433 32.05 -16.87 -15.03
CA ARG A 433 30.69 -16.30 -15.16
C ARG A 433 30.04 -16.49 -16.54
N GLY A 434 30.83 -16.41 -17.62
CA GLY A 434 30.35 -16.56 -18.99
C GLY A 434 29.72 -17.94 -19.24
N VAL A 435 30.52 -18.99 -19.02
CA VAL A 435 30.05 -20.38 -19.13
C VAL A 435 28.94 -20.66 -18.12
N PHE A 436 29.11 -20.25 -16.86
CA PHE A 436 28.12 -20.48 -15.81
C PHE A 436 26.73 -19.95 -16.21
N MET A 437 26.65 -18.70 -16.65
CA MET A 437 25.37 -18.10 -17.05
C MET A 437 24.83 -18.72 -18.34
N GLY A 438 25.70 -19.02 -19.32
CA GLY A 438 25.31 -19.72 -20.53
C GLY A 438 24.68 -21.09 -20.24
N THR A 439 25.32 -21.90 -19.39
CA THR A 439 24.79 -23.20 -18.96
C THR A 439 23.51 -23.05 -18.15
N TYR A 440 23.42 -22.10 -17.22
CA TYR A 440 22.21 -21.88 -16.41
C TYR A 440 20.99 -21.60 -17.30
N MET A 441 21.11 -20.66 -18.23
CA MET A 441 20.03 -20.28 -19.15
C MET A 441 19.69 -21.41 -20.12
N SER A 442 20.71 -22.08 -20.66
CA SER A 442 20.55 -23.21 -21.59
C SER A 442 19.88 -24.41 -20.92
N ALA A 443 20.24 -24.74 -19.68
CA ALA A 443 19.70 -25.87 -18.93
C ALA A 443 18.23 -25.64 -18.52
N GLY A 444 17.87 -24.41 -18.14
CA GLY A 444 16.47 -24.05 -17.91
C GLY A 444 15.62 -24.10 -19.20
N ALA A 445 16.15 -23.58 -20.30
CA ALA A 445 15.48 -23.57 -21.61
C ALA A 445 15.29 -24.98 -22.19
N LEU A 446 16.35 -25.80 -22.21
CA LEU A 446 16.26 -27.17 -22.70
C LEU A 446 15.48 -28.09 -21.74
N GLY A 447 15.56 -27.84 -20.42
CA GLY A 447 14.70 -28.50 -19.44
C GLY A 447 13.22 -28.26 -19.74
N THR A 448 12.81 -27.01 -19.90
CA THR A 448 11.41 -26.69 -20.25
C THR A 448 10.98 -27.31 -21.59
N LEU A 449 11.88 -27.34 -22.58
CA LEU A 449 11.62 -28.01 -23.85
C LEU A 449 11.42 -29.52 -23.69
N ALA A 450 12.24 -30.17 -22.85
CA ALA A 450 12.10 -31.60 -22.56
C ALA A 450 10.76 -31.92 -21.90
N SER A 451 10.30 -31.09 -20.96
CA SER A 451 8.96 -31.20 -20.35
C SER A 451 7.85 -31.04 -21.38
N LEU A 452 7.96 -30.04 -22.27
CA LEU A 452 6.99 -29.80 -23.33
C LEU A 452 6.86 -31.02 -24.25
N TYR A 453 7.98 -31.57 -24.71
CA TYR A 453 8.01 -32.76 -25.55
C TYR A 453 7.47 -34.00 -24.81
N TRP A 454 7.85 -34.19 -23.54
CA TRP A 454 7.35 -35.31 -22.73
C TRP A 454 5.84 -35.27 -22.49
N ALA A 455 5.26 -34.08 -22.36
CA ALA A 455 3.81 -33.89 -22.19
C ALA A 455 3.00 -33.93 -23.50
N ASN A 456 3.62 -33.66 -24.66
CA ASN A 456 2.94 -33.68 -25.96
C ASN A 456 3.12 -35.00 -26.73
N LEU A 457 4.24 -35.70 -26.55
CA LEU A 457 4.60 -36.91 -27.31
C LEU A 457 4.86 -38.13 -26.40
N GLY A 458 5.05 -37.92 -25.10
CA GLY A 458 5.37 -38.96 -24.13
C GLY A 458 4.18 -39.34 -23.24
N ARG A 459 4.44 -39.51 -21.94
CA ARG A 459 3.42 -39.81 -20.91
C ARG A 459 3.24 -38.67 -19.90
N GLY A 460 3.68 -37.46 -20.22
CA GLY A 460 3.47 -36.28 -19.37
C GLY A 460 2.03 -35.78 -19.41
N ASN A 461 1.69 -34.87 -18.49
CA ASN A 461 0.36 -34.25 -18.44
C ASN A 461 0.37 -32.89 -19.17
N ILE A 462 -0.49 -32.74 -20.18
CA ILE A 462 -0.63 -31.52 -20.98
C ILE A 462 -1.10 -30.29 -20.16
N THR A 463 -1.81 -30.52 -19.06
CA THR A 463 -2.32 -29.47 -18.14
C THR A 463 -1.39 -29.17 -16.96
N ALA A 464 -0.25 -29.86 -16.85
CA ALA A 464 0.72 -29.59 -15.79
C ALA A 464 1.31 -28.17 -15.92
N HIS A 465 1.57 -27.54 -14.78
CA HIS A 465 2.24 -26.24 -14.72
C HIS A 465 3.66 -26.43 -14.22
N SER A 466 4.66 -25.95 -14.99
CA SER A 466 6.07 -26.07 -14.64
C SER A 466 6.68 -24.68 -14.42
N VAL A 467 7.28 -24.50 -13.24
CA VAL A 467 7.92 -23.26 -12.76
C VAL A 467 9.11 -23.62 -11.88
N GLY A 468 10.21 -22.88 -12.00
CA GLY A 468 11.33 -22.90 -11.07
C GLY A 468 12.70 -23.18 -11.70
N ALA A 469 13.74 -22.83 -10.95
CA ALA A 469 15.14 -22.93 -11.36
C ALA A 469 15.73 -24.35 -11.36
N SER A 470 14.95 -25.40 -11.03
CA SER A 470 15.49 -26.74 -10.75
C SER A 470 16.26 -27.34 -11.92
N ALA A 471 15.75 -27.24 -13.15
CA ALA A 471 16.43 -27.70 -14.36
C ALA A 471 17.79 -27.00 -14.57
N ALA A 472 17.85 -25.69 -14.33
CA ALA A 472 19.09 -24.92 -14.40
C ALA A 472 20.09 -25.35 -13.31
N ILE A 473 19.62 -25.53 -12.08
CA ILE A 473 20.42 -26.02 -10.95
C ILE A 473 20.95 -27.43 -11.20
N TRP A 474 20.15 -28.32 -11.80
CA TRP A 474 20.58 -29.66 -12.22
C TRP A 474 21.67 -29.62 -13.29
N GLY A 475 21.55 -28.73 -14.28
CA GLY A 475 22.60 -28.50 -15.29
C GLY A 475 23.90 -27.97 -14.71
N ILE A 476 23.83 -26.99 -13.80
CA ILE A 476 25.00 -26.48 -13.06
C ILE A 476 25.63 -27.55 -12.16
N SER A 477 24.82 -28.36 -11.48
CA SER A 477 25.30 -29.46 -10.64
C SER A 477 26.01 -30.55 -11.46
N ALA A 478 25.45 -30.91 -12.62
CA ALA A 478 26.07 -31.84 -13.57
C ALA A 478 27.41 -31.27 -14.09
N LEU A 479 27.43 -30.00 -14.52
CA LEU A 479 28.64 -29.32 -14.99
C LEU A 479 29.74 -29.32 -13.92
N TYR A 480 29.41 -28.93 -12.69
CA TYR A 480 30.35 -28.89 -11.57
C TYR A 480 30.89 -30.29 -11.23
N CYS A 481 30.02 -31.27 -10.98
CA CYS A 481 30.44 -32.61 -10.59
C CYS A 481 31.23 -33.37 -11.68
N LEU A 482 31.10 -32.97 -12.94
CA LEU A 482 31.90 -33.53 -14.04
C LEU A 482 33.23 -32.81 -14.25
N LEU A 483 33.32 -31.49 -14.03
CA LEU A 483 34.57 -30.74 -14.25
C LEU A 483 35.45 -30.61 -13.00
N THR A 484 34.89 -30.75 -11.80
CA THR A 484 35.63 -30.53 -10.56
C THR A 484 36.58 -31.69 -10.26
N ASP A 485 37.80 -31.34 -9.85
CA ASP A 485 38.86 -32.25 -9.39
C ASP A 485 39.07 -32.15 -7.87
N GLN A 486 38.05 -31.67 -7.15
CA GLN A 486 38.02 -31.52 -5.70
C GLN A 486 37.83 -32.89 -5.00
N GLU A 487 38.67 -33.18 -4.01
CA GLU A 487 38.73 -34.49 -3.33
C GLU A 487 38.08 -34.48 -1.94
N LYS A 488 37.80 -33.29 -1.38
CA LYS A 488 37.26 -33.11 -0.03
C LYS A 488 36.20 -32.00 0.03
N ILE A 489 35.21 -32.15 0.90
CA ILE A 489 34.26 -31.10 1.30
C ILE A 489 34.32 -30.89 2.81
N ARG A 490 34.26 -29.64 3.26
CA ARG A 490 33.88 -29.29 4.64
C ARG A 490 32.43 -28.82 4.67
N ILE A 491 31.61 -29.51 5.48
CA ILE A 491 30.18 -29.23 5.63
C ILE A 491 29.99 -28.36 6.88
N PRO A 492 29.31 -27.18 6.80
CA PRO A 492 29.16 -26.27 7.94
C PRO A 492 28.54 -26.89 9.20
N LEU A 493 27.71 -27.93 9.04
CA LEU A 493 27.03 -28.62 10.13
C LEU A 493 27.91 -29.65 10.87
N LEU A 494 29.01 -30.12 10.28
CA LEU A 494 29.83 -31.21 10.82
C LEU A 494 31.15 -30.71 11.48
N LYS A 495 31.14 -29.54 12.12
CA LYS A 495 32.26 -28.99 12.91
C LYS A 495 33.62 -29.13 12.19
N ASP A 496 33.70 -28.57 10.98
CA ASP A 496 34.91 -28.47 10.14
C ASP A 496 35.57 -29.81 9.74
N GLN A 497 34.89 -30.95 9.89
CA GLN A 497 35.40 -32.23 9.40
C GLN A 497 35.48 -32.27 7.86
N GLU A 498 36.63 -32.72 7.36
CA GLU A 498 36.87 -32.96 5.92
C GLU A 498 36.34 -34.34 5.53
N VAL A 499 35.26 -34.37 4.76
CA VAL A 499 34.68 -35.60 4.22
C VAL A 499 35.21 -35.84 2.81
N ALA A 500 35.60 -37.10 2.51
CA ALA A 500 36.03 -37.50 1.17
C ALA A 500 34.91 -37.25 0.15
N PHE A 501 35.20 -36.48 -0.89
CA PHE A 501 34.24 -36.06 -1.90
C PHE A 501 34.48 -36.79 -3.21
N TRP A 502 33.44 -37.46 -3.70
CA TRP A 502 33.46 -38.23 -4.95
C TRP A 502 32.47 -37.61 -5.95
N PRO A 503 32.75 -36.44 -6.54
CA PRO A 503 31.79 -35.64 -7.31
C PRO A 503 31.10 -36.42 -8.43
N LYS A 504 31.85 -37.24 -9.17
CA LYS A 504 31.33 -38.08 -10.26
C LYS A 504 30.38 -39.17 -9.75
N MET A 505 30.68 -39.77 -8.60
CA MET A 505 29.80 -40.76 -7.95
C MET A 505 28.55 -40.10 -7.35
N LEU A 506 28.69 -38.89 -6.78
CA LEU A 506 27.54 -38.11 -6.31
C LEU A 506 26.58 -37.78 -7.46
N PHE A 507 27.10 -37.36 -8.61
CA PHE A 507 26.28 -37.11 -9.79
C PHE A 507 25.63 -38.39 -10.32
N ALA A 508 26.36 -39.51 -10.39
CA ALA A 508 25.78 -40.81 -10.76
C ALA A 508 24.65 -41.23 -9.79
N ALA A 509 24.85 -41.06 -8.48
CA ALA A 509 23.82 -41.33 -7.48
C ALA A 509 22.58 -40.42 -7.65
N PHE A 510 22.78 -39.13 -7.94
CA PHE A 510 21.68 -38.21 -8.25
C PHE A 510 20.89 -38.61 -9.50
N VAL A 511 21.57 -39.01 -10.58
CA VAL A 511 20.92 -39.52 -11.81
C VAL A 511 20.10 -40.78 -11.51
N VAL A 512 20.66 -41.73 -10.74
CA VAL A 512 19.95 -42.95 -10.32
C VAL A 512 18.72 -42.61 -9.45
N LEU A 513 18.85 -41.67 -8.52
CA LEU A 513 17.72 -41.22 -7.68
C LEU A 513 16.62 -40.53 -8.49
N GLU A 514 16.96 -39.70 -9.47
CA GLU A 514 15.99 -39.08 -10.38
C GLU A 514 15.29 -40.12 -11.28
N ILE A 515 16.02 -41.10 -11.83
CA ILE A 515 15.41 -42.21 -12.60
C ILE A 515 14.45 -43.01 -11.70
N HIS A 516 14.89 -43.41 -10.50
CA HIS A 516 14.06 -44.15 -9.54
C HIS A 516 12.83 -43.35 -9.08
N SER A 517 12.96 -42.04 -8.95
CA SER A 517 11.83 -41.14 -8.64
C SER A 517 10.86 -41.06 -9.82
N ALA A 518 11.36 -40.85 -11.04
CA ALA A 518 10.55 -40.79 -12.27
C ALA A 518 9.78 -42.09 -12.57
N MET A 519 10.27 -43.25 -12.11
CA MET A 519 9.56 -44.53 -12.21
C MET A 519 8.38 -44.68 -11.23
N ARG A 520 8.24 -43.79 -10.23
CA ARG A 520 7.15 -43.85 -9.23
C ARG A 520 5.92 -43.08 -9.71
N LYS A 521 4.76 -43.75 -9.76
CA LYS A 521 3.47 -43.20 -10.24
C LYS A 521 2.86 -42.01 -9.44
N LYS A 522 3.55 -41.48 -8.43
CA LYS A 522 3.04 -40.44 -7.51
C LYS A 522 4.07 -39.33 -7.25
N THR A 523 4.80 -38.88 -8.27
CA THR A 523 5.65 -37.70 -8.16
C THR A 523 4.97 -36.46 -8.73
N THR A 524 5.18 -35.32 -8.08
CA THR A 524 4.77 -33.98 -8.54
C THR A 524 5.96 -33.21 -9.15
N MET A 525 7.10 -33.88 -9.33
CA MET A 525 8.35 -33.30 -9.83
C MET A 525 8.46 -33.48 -11.36
N ASP A 526 8.93 -32.43 -12.02
CA ASP A 526 9.12 -32.41 -13.47
C ASP A 526 10.46 -33.05 -13.85
N HIS A 527 10.52 -34.38 -13.78
CA HIS A 527 11.72 -35.17 -14.09
C HIS A 527 12.24 -34.94 -15.52
N ALA A 528 11.36 -34.68 -16.49
CA ALA A 528 11.75 -34.37 -17.86
C ALA A 528 12.59 -33.09 -17.92
N SER A 529 12.20 -32.05 -17.16
CA SER A 529 13.01 -30.83 -17.03
C SER A 529 14.38 -31.08 -16.42
N HIS A 530 14.46 -31.98 -15.42
CA HIS A 530 15.70 -32.30 -14.72
C HIS A 530 16.69 -33.00 -15.67
N PHE A 531 16.24 -34.01 -16.44
CA PHE A 531 17.08 -34.67 -17.44
C PHE A 531 17.50 -33.72 -18.57
N GLY A 532 16.61 -32.84 -19.06
CA GLY A 532 16.95 -31.82 -20.05
C GLY A 532 18.02 -30.85 -19.54
N GLY A 533 17.92 -30.41 -18.29
CA GLY A 533 18.92 -29.58 -17.63
C GLY A 533 20.27 -30.28 -17.44
N MET A 534 20.26 -31.52 -16.94
CA MET A 534 21.45 -32.36 -16.81
C MET A 534 22.17 -32.55 -18.16
N ALA A 535 21.42 -32.77 -19.25
CA ALA A 535 21.99 -32.97 -20.59
C ALA A 535 22.84 -31.77 -21.04
N VAL A 536 22.38 -30.53 -20.78
CA VAL A 536 23.17 -29.31 -21.06
C VAL A 536 24.45 -29.26 -20.22
N GLY A 537 24.37 -29.59 -18.93
CA GLY A 537 25.53 -29.64 -18.04
C GLY A 537 26.58 -30.66 -18.50
N MET A 538 26.13 -31.86 -18.88
CA MET A 538 26.98 -32.92 -19.44
C MET A 538 27.61 -32.51 -20.78
N ALA A 539 26.83 -31.94 -21.71
CA ALA A 539 27.32 -31.48 -22.99
C ALA A 539 28.35 -30.34 -22.85
N THR A 540 28.09 -29.38 -21.95
CA THR A 540 29.03 -28.29 -21.67
C THR A 540 30.33 -28.81 -21.05
N ALA A 541 30.24 -29.74 -20.09
CA ALA A 541 31.41 -30.38 -19.50
C ALA A 541 32.24 -31.16 -20.53
N GLY A 542 31.58 -31.88 -21.45
CA GLY A 542 32.21 -32.57 -22.58
C GLY A 542 32.94 -31.60 -23.52
N TYR A 543 32.26 -30.54 -23.95
CA TYR A 543 32.83 -29.50 -24.82
C TYR A 543 34.05 -28.80 -24.20
N LEU A 544 33.96 -28.44 -22.92
CA LEU A 544 35.09 -27.83 -22.20
C LEU A 544 36.29 -28.77 -22.11
N ARG A 545 36.07 -30.05 -21.76
CA ARG A 545 37.13 -31.06 -21.74
C ARG A 545 37.77 -31.24 -23.13
N ALA A 546 36.96 -31.36 -24.18
CA ALA A 546 37.42 -31.54 -25.56
C ALA A 546 38.22 -30.34 -26.09
N THR A 547 37.95 -29.14 -25.60
CA THR A 547 38.67 -27.90 -25.98
C THR A 547 39.86 -27.57 -25.07
N GLY A 548 40.36 -28.51 -24.26
CA GLY A 548 41.56 -28.30 -23.43
C GLY A 548 41.32 -27.45 -22.18
N PHE A 549 40.15 -27.55 -21.53
CA PHE A 549 39.85 -26.79 -20.30
C PHE A 549 40.90 -26.94 -19.19
N ARG A 550 41.38 -28.17 -18.92
CA ARG A 550 42.42 -28.39 -17.89
C ARG A 550 43.75 -27.71 -18.25
N GLU A 551 44.21 -27.88 -19.48
CA GLU A 551 45.46 -27.27 -19.98
C GLU A 551 45.40 -25.74 -19.89
N ARG A 552 44.31 -25.13 -20.33
CA ARG A 552 44.09 -23.68 -20.19
C ARG A 552 44.07 -23.23 -18.73
N ARG A 553 43.46 -23.99 -17.82
CA ARG A 553 43.41 -23.64 -16.39
C ARG A 553 44.79 -23.73 -15.71
N VAL A 554 45.64 -24.66 -16.14
CA VAL A 554 47.03 -24.78 -15.68
C VAL A 554 47.91 -23.69 -16.31
N ALA A 555 47.76 -23.42 -17.60
CA ALA A 555 48.54 -22.41 -18.33
C ALA A 555 48.23 -20.96 -17.90
N VAL A 556 47.00 -20.67 -17.50
CA VAL A 556 46.59 -19.37 -16.89
C VAL A 556 47.05 -19.26 -15.42
N GLY A 557 47.78 -20.25 -14.90
CA GLY A 557 48.52 -20.13 -13.64
C GLY A 557 47.63 -19.97 -12.40
N ALA A 558 46.43 -20.56 -12.41
CA ALA A 558 45.49 -20.58 -11.28
C ALA A 558 45.30 -19.21 -10.59
N GLU A 559 45.20 -18.11 -11.35
CA GLU A 559 45.10 -16.78 -10.74
C GLU A 559 43.80 -16.62 -9.92
N GLN A 560 44.00 -16.58 -8.61
CA GLN A 560 43.03 -16.82 -7.53
C GLN A 560 42.01 -15.67 -7.34
N GLN A 561 41.10 -15.49 -8.30
CA GLN A 561 40.05 -14.46 -8.27
C GLN A 561 38.63 -15.02 -8.11
N GLY A 562 38.46 -16.03 -7.25
CA GLY A 562 37.17 -16.62 -6.86
C GLY A 562 36.90 -16.50 -5.35
N VAL A 563 35.64 -16.67 -4.94
CA VAL A 563 35.21 -16.58 -3.52
C VAL A 563 35.91 -17.67 -2.69
N GLN A 564 36.14 -18.85 -3.27
CA GLN A 564 36.95 -19.91 -2.63
C GLN A 564 38.37 -19.44 -2.28
N ALA A 565 39.02 -18.73 -3.19
CA ALA A 565 40.38 -18.25 -2.97
C ALA A 565 40.42 -17.14 -1.92
N TRP A 566 39.46 -16.22 -1.94
CA TRP A 566 39.33 -15.15 -0.93
C TRP A 566 39.00 -15.70 0.46
N ALA A 567 38.31 -16.84 0.53
CA ALA A 567 38.06 -17.58 1.76
C ALA A 567 39.29 -18.37 2.29
N GLY A 568 40.42 -18.38 1.57
CA GLY A 568 41.68 -18.99 2.02
C GLY A 568 41.67 -20.52 2.11
N THR A 569 40.83 -21.20 1.32
CA THR A 569 40.65 -22.66 1.41
C THR A 569 41.76 -23.44 0.65
N PRO A 570 42.19 -24.62 1.14
CA PRO A 570 43.15 -25.46 0.42
C PRO A 570 42.65 -25.87 -0.98
N GLU A 571 43.55 -25.95 -1.97
CA GLU A 571 43.18 -26.10 -3.39
C GLU A 571 42.30 -27.34 -3.71
N LYS A 572 42.36 -28.39 -2.89
CA LYS A 572 41.57 -29.63 -3.03
C LYS A 572 40.41 -29.79 -2.02
N VAL A 573 40.09 -28.74 -1.25
CA VAL A 573 39.04 -28.74 -0.22
C VAL A 573 37.99 -27.67 -0.51
N VAL A 574 36.75 -28.10 -0.72
CA VAL A 574 35.60 -27.20 -0.85
C VAL A 574 35.01 -26.91 0.53
N ASP A 575 35.29 -25.73 1.09
CA ASP A 575 34.66 -25.27 2.34
C ASP A 575 33.45 -24.38 2.04
N VAL A 576 32.27 -25.01 2.02
CA VAL A 576 30.99 -24.33 1.75
C VAL A 576 30.68 -23.27 2.79
N GLY A 577 31.12 -23.46 4.03
CA GLY A 577 30.91 -22.52 5.13
C GLY A 577 31.77 -21.28 5.01
N ALA A 578 33.04 -21.44 4.62
CA ALA A 578 33.95 -20.33 4.39
C ALA A 578 33.49 -19.48 3.20
N ILE A 579 33.08 -20.11 2.09
CA ILE A 579 32.52 -19.42 0.90
C ILE A 579 31.30 -18.59 1.28
N ALA A 580 30.34 -19.18 2.02
CA ALA A 580 29.13 -18.47 2.45
C ALA A 580 29.46 -17.28 3.37
N ARG A 581 30.39 -17.45 4.32
CA ARG A 581 30.85 -16.38 5.21
C ARG A 581 31.54 -15.25 4.46
N GLU A 582 32.39 -15.56 3.48
CA GLU A 582 33.11 -14.55 2.70
C GLU A 582 32.16 -13.80 1.75
N GLY A 583 31.25 -14.49 1.06
CA GLY A 583 30.20 -13.83 0.27
C GLY A 583 29.28 -12.93 1.12
N MET A 584 28.93 -13.33 2.34
CA MET A 584 28.21 -12.47 3.29
C MET A 584 29.04 -11.25 3.74
N LYS A 585 30.36 -11.41 3.87
CA LYS A 585 31.31 -10.35 4.23
C LYS A 585 31.50 -9.35 3.08
N GLU A 586 31.68 -9.80 1.84
CA GLU A 586 31.65 -8.98 0.62
C GLU A 586 30.37 -8.13 0.56
N VAL A 587 29.21 -8.76 0.71
CA VAL A 587 27.90 -8.08 0.69
C VAL A 587 27.79 -7.06 1.82
N LYS A 588 28.17 -7.42 3.05
CA LYS A 588 28.16 -6.49 4.19
C LYS A 588 29.12 -5.33 4.01
N GLN A 589 30.29 -5.53 3.40
CA GLN A 589 31.25 -4.47 3.10
C GLN A 589 30.75 -3.55 1.98
N SER A 590 30.20 -4.10 0.90
CA SER A 590 29.59 -3.33 -0.20
C SER A 590 28.45 -2.41 0.28
N PHE A 591 27.61 -2.87 1.23
CA PHE A 591 26.56 -2.04 1.83
C PHE A 591 27.05 -1.16 3.00
N GLY A 592 28.10 -1.56 3.72
CA GLY A 592 28.61 -0.88 4.92
C GLY A 592 29.76 0.10 4.68
N GLY A 593 30.39 0.09 3.50
CA GLY A 593 31.57 0.90 3.17
C GLY A 593 31.35 2.41 3.05
N SER A 594 30.12 2.90 3.26
CA SER A 594 29.78 4.33 3.22
C SER A 594 30.04 5.04 4.57
N GLY A 595 31.09 4.67 5.28
CA GLY A 595 31.28 5.04 6.69
C GLY A 595 32.72 4.91 7.20
N LYS A 596 33.70 5.43 6.45
CA LYS A 596 35.02 5.87 6.93
C LYS A 596 35.48 7.08 6.11
#